data_AF-A0A399X4G0-F1
#
_entry.id   AF-A0A399X4G0-F1
#
_cell.length_a   1.000
_cell.length_b   1.000
_cell.length_c   1.000
_cell.angle_alpha   90.00
_cell.angle_beta   90.00
_cell.angle_gamma   90.00
#
_symmetry.space_group_name_H-M   'P 1'
#
loop_
_entity.id
_entity.type
_entity.pdbx_description
1 polymer ?
#
loop_
_entity_poly.entity_id
_entity_poly.type
_entity_poly.pdbx_seq_one_letter_code
_entity_poly.pdbx_strand_id
1 'polypeptide(L)'
;MPLRRSDVIEMIGEKSILFLVGGVVSILVGLLFANYNYGGYVTGLVWVLLLAGVGMIIAALYSGTKVREVGDCEAQCPYCNAVNRLVAAPDDDFRCSYCQRLIPVKDGEILEVHQVRCGYCNELNFYSEKNDVLICEKCDHEIPITVGEGKPVRHVPRAYTVTDDERLYELVLTGHGQHKQEELIQTLQHMLALNRNQVKQLLEETPVTLLTGITRKKAEMLAAQLAVNEGTAEFHPLGE
;
A
#
# COMPACT_ATOMS: atom_id res chain seq x y z
N MET A 1 -9.22 11.11 13.67
CA MET A 1 -8.01 11.24 12.81
C MET A 1 -7.11 12.35 13.36
N PRO A 2 -5.91 12.02 13.87
CA PRO A 2 -4.98 13.00 14.42
C PRO A 2 -4.43 13.93 13.32
N LEU A 3 -4.37 15.22 13.63
CA LEU A 3 -3.95 16.26 12.72
C LEU A 3 -2.42 16.39 12.70
N ARG A 4 -1.87 16.46 11.47
CA ARG A 4 -0.45 16.73 11.27
C ARG A 4 -0.15 18.18 11.61
N ARG A 5 0.97 18.39 12.29
CA ARG A 5 1.42 19.73 12.66
C ARG A 5 1.74 20.58 11.43
N SER A 6 2.34 19.99 10.41
CA SER A 6 2.65 20.67 9.14
C SER A 6 1.41 21.28 8.50
N ASP A 7 0.34 20.51 8.41
CA ASP A 7 -0.89 20.89 7.68
C ASP A 7 -1.61 22.02 8.41
N VAL A 8 -1.61 21.98 9.75
CA VAL A 8 -2.17 23.06 10.58
C VAL A 8 -1.32 24.33 10.47
N ILE A 9 0.00 24.22 10.46
CA ILE A 9 0.90 25.36 10.27
C ILE A 9 0.70 25.96 8.87
N GLU A 10 0.60 25.13 7.84
CA GLU A 10 0.38 25.57 6.46
C GLU A 10 -0.97 26.29 6.32
N MET A 11 -2.05 25.75 6.89
CA MET A 11 -3.36 26.40 6.90
C MET A 11 -3.35 27.75 7.64
N ILE A 12 -2.65 27.85 8.77
CA ILE A 12 -2.49 29.12 9.50
C ILE A 12 -1.64 30.09 8.67
N GLY A 13 -0.57 29.59 8.05
CA GLY A 13 0.33 30.35 7.19
C GLY A 13 -0.37 30.92 5.96
N GLU A 14 -1.17 30.13 5.25
CA GLU A 14 -1.93 30.55 4.07
C GLU A 14 -2.88 31.70 4.40
N LYS A 15 -3.67 31.56 5.48
CA LYS A 15 -4.56 32.62 5.96
C LYS A 15 -3.77 33.87 6.36
N SER A 16 -2.65 33.70 7.05
CA SER A 16 -1.79 34.82 7.46
C SER A 16 -1.24 35.58 6.26
N ILE A 17 -0.80 34.88 5.21
CA ILE A 17 -0.27 35.48 3.98
C ILE A 17 -1.39 36.21 3.23
N LEU A 18 -2.57 35.61 3.13
CA LEU A 18 -3.70 36.22 2.43
C LEU A 18 -4.17 37.52 3.10
N PHE A 19 -4.25 37.54 4.44
CA PHE A 19 -4.54 38.76 5.19
C PHE A 19 -3.43 39.81 5.06
N LEU A 20 -2.16 39.39 5.06
CA LEU A 20 -1.04 40.32 4.89
C LEU A 20 -1.06 41.00 3.51
N VAL A 21 -1.20 40.21 2.44
CA VAL A 21 -1.25 40.73 1.06
C VAL A 21 -2.48 41.61 0.86
N GLY A 22 -3.65 41.15 1.30
CA GLY A 22 -4.88 41.95 1.24
C GLY A 22 -4.75 43.27 2.00
N GLY A 23 -4.12 43.25 3.17
CA GLY A 23 -3.86 44.44 3.98
C GLY A 23 -2.95 45.45 3.27
N VAL A 24 -1.82 44.99 2.72
CA VAL A 24 -0.87 45.82 1.98
C VAL A 24 -1.53 46.43 0.75
N VAL A 25 -2.25 45.63 -0.04
CA VAL A 25 -2.96 46.12 -1.24
C VAL A 25 -4.01 47.17 -0.87
N SER A 26 -4.77 46.94 0.21
CA SER A 26 -5.79 47.88 0.68
C SER A 26 -5.17 49.23 1.09
N ILE A 27 -4.03 49.22 1.77
CA ILE A 27 -3.30 50.45 2.13
C ILE A 27 -2.77 51.16 0.88
N LEU A 28 -2.16 50.44 -0.07
CA LEU A 28 -1.62 51.04 -1.30
C LEU A 28 -2.71 51.69 -2.14
N VAL A 29 -3.85 51.01 -2.30
CA VAL A 29 -5.01 51.55 -3.01
C VAL A 29 -5.60 52.76 -2.26
N GLY A 30 -5.70 52.68 -0.92
CA GLY A 30 -6.14 53.81 -0.09
C GLY A 30 -5.23 55.04 -0.23
N LEU A 31 -3.91 54.86 -0.21
CA LEU A 31 -2.93 55.94 -0.40
C LEU A 31 -2.98 56.53 -1.82
N LEU A 32 -3.20 55.68 -2.83
CA LEU A 32 -3.39 56.15 -4.20
C LEU A 32 -4.64 57.03 -4.31
N PHE A 33 -5.78 56.59 -3.78
CA PHE A 33 -6.99 57.41 -3.76
C PHE A 33 -6.82 58.69 -2.95
N ALA A 34 -6.04 58.67 -1.86
CA ALA A 34 -5.74 59.88 -1.08
C ALA A 34 -4.99 60.94 -1.91
N ASN A 35 -4.04 60.51 -2.76
CA ASN A 35 -3.23 61.40 -3.59
C ASN A 35 -4.01 62.03 -4.76
N TYR A 36 -5.03 61.33 -5.28
CA TYR A 36 -5.89 61.80 -6.36
C TYR A 36 -7.19 62.48 -5.88
N ASN A 37 -7.38 62.66 -4.58
CA ASN A 37 -8.61 63.19 -3.99
C ASN A 37 -8.73 64.72 -4.10
N TYR A 38 -8.73 65.25 -5.32
CA TYR A 38 -9.02 66.66 -5.57
C TYR A 38 -10.52 66.92 -5.37
N GLY A 39 -10.89 67.53 -4.25
CA GLY A 39 -12.27 67.94 -3.94
C GLY A 39 -13.00 67.10 -2.87
N GLY A 40 -12.34 66.11 -2.26
CA GLY A 40 -12.82 65.46 -1.02
C GLY A 40 -13.90 64.38 -1.17
N TYR A 41 -14.40 64.15 -2.38
CA TYR A 41 -15.51 63.22 -2.68
C TYR A 41 -15.25 61.75 -2.25
N VAL A 42 -13.98 61.32 -2.17
CA VAL A 42 -13.60 59.94 -1.81
C VAL A 42 -12.93 59.83 -0.43
N THR A 43 -12.95 60.88 0.39
CA THR A 43 -12.33 60.89 1.74
C THR A 43 -12.82 59.76 2.65
N GLY A 44 -14.12 59.46 2.67
CA GLY A 44 -14.67 58.36 3.46
C GLY A 44 -14.14 56.99 3.03
N LEU A 45 -14.06 56.74 1.72
CA LEU A 45 -13.55 55.49 1.16
C LEU A 45 -12.06 55.28 1.49
N VAL A 46 -11.26 56.36 1.43
CA VAL A 46 -9.83 56.33 1.78
C VAL A 46 -9.64 55.86 3.22
N TRP A 47 -10.37 56.42 4.17
CA TRP A 47 -10.27 56.00 5.58
C TRP A 47 -10.70 54.56 5.81
N VAL A 48 -11.76 54.10 5.13
CA VAL A 48 -12.20 52.70 5.22
C VAL A 48 -11.10 51.75 4.72
N LEU A 49 -10.47 52.07 3.58
CA LEU A 49 -9.39 51.25 3.03
C LEU A 49 -8.14 51.23 3.92
N LEU A 50 -7.74 52.39 4.45
CA LEU A 50 -6.58 52.45 5.36
C LEU A 50 -6.83 51.68 6.66
N LEU A 51 -8.00 51.85 7.29
CA LEU A 51 -8.36 51.15 8.52
C LEU A 51 -8.54 49.65 8.30
N ALA A 52 -9.18 49.24 7.20
CA ALA A 52 -9.32 47.84 6.83
C ALA A 52 -7.95 47.20 6.57
N GLY A 53 -7.06 47.91 5.87
CA GLY A 53 -5.71 47.46 5.58
C GLY A 53 -4.87 47.24 6.85
N VAL A 54 -4.87 48.21 7.77
CA VAL A 54 -4.21 48.08 9.07
C VAL A 54 -4.81 46.93 9.88
N GLY A 55 -6.14 46.80 9.90
CA GLY A 55 -6.83 45.71 10.58
C GLY A 55 -6.43 44.33 10.08
N MET A 56 -6.33 44.15 8.76
CA MET A 56 -5.89 42.88 8.16
C MET A 56 -4.40 42.57 8.46
N ILE A 57 -3.53 43.58 8.49
CA ILE A 57 -2.12 43.37 8.87
C ILE A 57 -2.01 42.94 10.34
N ILE A 58 -2.75 43.58 11.24
CA ILE A 58 -2.78 43.18 12.66
C ILE A 58 -3.30 41.74 12.80
N ALA A 59 -4.36 41.39 12.07
CA ALA A 59 -4.91 40.03 12.07
C ALA A 59 -3.87 39.00 11.57
N ALA A 60 -3.12 39.33 10.51
CA ALA A 60 -2.04 38.48 9.99
C ALA A 60 -0.93 38.25 11.03
N LEU A 61 -0.48 39.31 11.72
CA LEU A 61 0.52 39.21 12.77
C LEU A 61 0.03 38.36 13.95
N TYR A 62 -1.22 38.52 14.35
CA TYR A 62 -1.85 37.72 15.40
C TYR A 62 -2.00 36.24 15.02
N SER A 63 -2.36 35.94 13.76
CA SER A 63 -2.36 34.55 13.29
C SER A 63 -0.95 33.95 13.26
N GLY A 64 0.07 34.75 12.95
CA GLY A 64 1.47 34.32 12.99
C GLY A 64 1.94 33.92 14.39
N THR A 65 1.49 34.61 15.45
CA THR A 65 1.85 34.24 16.82
C THR A 65 1.24 32.91 17.25
N LYS A 66 0.06 32.55 16.71
CA LYS A 66 -0.62 31.27 17.00
C LYS A 66 0.11 30.03 16.46
N VAL A 67 1.00 30.18 15.48
CA VAL A 67 1.84 29.08 14.97
C VAL A 67 2.70 28.47 16.09
N ARG A 68 3.12 29.28 17.06
CA ARG A 68 3.91 28.85 18.21
C ARG A 68 3.11 28.08 19.26
N GLU A 69 1.79 28.22 19.26
CA GLU A 69 0.88 27.54 20.20
C GLU A 69 0.45 26.16 19.69
N VAL A 70 0.82 25.79 18.46
CA VAL A 70 0.50 24.47 17.91
C VAL A 70 1.33 23.41 18.65
N GLY A 71 0.64 22.47 19.31
CA GLY A 71 1.26 21.36 20.02
C GLY A 71 2.21 20.54 19.13
N ASP A 72 3.20 19.92 19.77
CA ASP A 72 4.24 19.12 19.13
C ASP A 72 4.35 17.78 19.86
N CYS A 73 3.68 16.77 19.33
CA CYS A 73 3.77 15.39 19.79
C CYS A 73 4.51 14.57 18.73
N GLU A 74 5.60 13.93 19.13
CA GLU A 74 6.38 13.06 18.27
C GLU A 74 5.87 11.62 18.36
N ALA A 75 5.52 11.04 17.22
CA ALA A 75 5.00 9.68 17.08
C ALA A 75 5.88 8.90 16.10
N GLN A 76 6.62 7.91 16.60
CA GLN A 76 7.49 7.09 15.77
C GLN A 76 6.70 6.05 14.98
N CYS A 77 6.95 5.96 13.67
CA CYS A 77 6.31 4.98 12.81
C CYS A 77 6.93 3.59 13.02
N PRO A 78 6.15 2.55 13.38
CA PRO A 78 6.68 1.20 13.61
C PRO A 78 7.09 0.47 12.31
N TYR A 79 6.68 0.99 11.14
CA TYR A 79 7.04 0.40 9.84
C TYR A 79 8.36 0.92 9.26
N CYS A 80 8.57 2.24 9.31
CA CYS A 80 9.70 2.90 8.66
C CYS A 80 10.62 3.65 9.63
N ASN A 81 10.32 3.62 10.93
CA ASN A 81 11.05 4.32 12.00
C ASN A 81 11.12 5.84 11.87
N ALA A 82 10.44 6.45 10.89
CA ALA A 82 10.37 7.89 10.75
C ALA A 82 9.46 8.51 11.84
N VAL A 83 9.82 9.71 12.30
CA VAL A 83 9.09 10.44 13.34
C VAL A 83 8.03 11.33 12.70
N ASN A 84 6.77 11.10 13.03
CA ASN A 84 5.65 11.96 12.63
C ASN A 84 5.41 13.01 13.71
N ARG A 85 5.23 14.27 13.30
CA ARG A 85 4.90 15.38 14.21
C ARG A 85 3.42 15.70 14.15
N LEU A 86 2.74 15.46 15.26
CA LEU A 86 1.29 15.63 15.42
C LEU A 86 1.00 16.80 16.35
N VAL A 87 -0.20 17.37 16.23
CA VAL A 87 -0.65 18.47 17.10
C VAL A 87 -0.95 18.00 18.52
N ALA A 88 -1.36 16.75 18.67
CA ALA A 88 -1.69 16.10 19.93
C ALA A 88 -1.34 14.60 19.85
N ALA A 89 -1.35 13.92 21.00
CA ALA A 89 -1.25 12.47 21.04
C ALA A 89 -2.36 11.83 20.20
N PRO A 90 -2.05 10.82 19.37
CA PRO A 90 -3.06 10.18 18.54
C PRO A 90 -3.93 9.25 19.40
N ASP A 91 -5.25 9.43 19.35
CA ASP A 91 -6.22 8.48 19.93
C ASP A 91 -6.69 7.44 18.90
N ASP A 92 -6.62 7.79 17.61
CA ASP A 92 -7.04 6.97 16.47
C ASP A 92 -5.86 6.60 15.57
N ASP A 93 -6.07 5.57 14.76
CA ASP A 93 -5.17 5.17 13.67
C ASP A 93 -4.92 6.34 12.70
N PHE A 94 -3.68 6.45 12.21
CA PHE A 94 -3.27 7.54 11.32
C PHE A 94 -2.24 7.13 10.28
N ARG A 95 -2.20 7.81 9.14
CA ARG A 95 -1.24 7.49 8.08
C ARG A 95 0.09 8.18 8.33
N CYS A 96 1.16 7.39 8.30
CA CYS A 96 2.53 7.89 8.31
C CYS A 96 2.78 8.82 7.12
N SER A 97 3.43 9.97 7.34
CA SER A 97 3.77 10.92 6.28
C SER A 97 4.82 10.40 5.30
N TYR A 98 5.63 9.43 5.71
CA TYR A 98 6.77 8.94 4.94
C TYR A 98 6.46 7.69 4.14
N CYS A 99 5.95 6.64 4.80
CA CYS A 99 5.62 5.36 4.13
C CYS A 99 4.15 5.21 3.74
N GLN A 100 3.30 6.19 4.09
CA GLN A 100 1.85 6.18 3.80
C GLN A 100 1.05 5.00 4.39
N ARG A 101 1.70 4.12 5.17
CA ARG A 101 1.04 3.03 5.91
C ARG A 101 0.22 3.60 7.07
N LEU A 102 -0.91 2.96 7.35
CA LEU A 102 -1.76 3.26 8.48
C LEU A 102 -1.10 2.71 9.76
N ILE A 103 -0.76 3.59 10.69
CA ILE A 103 -0.19 3.26 11.99
C ILE A 103 -1.34 2.90 12.94
N PRO A 104 -1.36 1.67 13.50
CA PRO A 104 -2.38 1.24 14.43
C PRO A 104 -2.15 1.86 15.82
N VAL A 105 -3.20 2.43 16.39
CA VAL A 105 -3.20 3.08 17.72
C VAL A 105 -4.35 2.52 18.54
N LYS A 106 -4.10 2.24 19.82
CA LYS A 106 -5.11 1.77 20.75
C LYS A 106 -4.88 2.41 22.11
N ASP A 107 -5.93 2.98 22.69
CA ASP A 107 -5.88 3.63 24.00
C ASP A 107 -4.79 4.72 24.12
N GLY A 108 -4.50 5.43 23.03
CA GLY A 108 -3.48 6.49 22.96
C GLY A 108 -2.04 5.99 22.73
N GLU A 109 -1.85 4.67 22.65
CA GLU A 109 -0.53 4.05 22.42
C GLU A 109 -0.43 3.47 21.01
N ILE A 110 0.75 3.64 20.41
CA ILE A 110 1.06 3.04 19.10
C ILE A 110 1.33 1.56 19.32
N LEU A 111 0.56 0.71 18.64
CA LEU A 111 0.74 -0.74 18.73
C LEU A 111 2.02 -1.18 18.00
N GLU A 112 2.69 -2.17 18.58
CA GLU A 112 3.80 -2.84 17.91
C GLU A 112 3.31 -3.58 16.65
N VAL A 113 4.15 -3.59 15.61
CA VAL A 113 3.86 -4.29 14.36
C VAL A 113 4.82 -5.46 14.20
N HIS A 114 4.26 -6.63 13.94
CA HIS A 114 5.01 -7.84 13.66
C HIS A 114 5.16 -8.06 12.16
N GLN A 115 6.25 -8.70 11.78
CA GLN A 115 6.60 -8.97 10.40
C GLN A 115 6.41 -10.44 10.07
N VAL A 116 5.77 -10.73 8.93
CA VAL A 116 5.59 -12.10 8.43
C VAL A 116 5.80 -12.13 6.92
N ARG A 117 6.48 -13.16 6.42
CA ARG A 117 6.64 -13.38 4.97
C ARG A 117 5.50 -14.25 4.46
N CYS A 118 4.93 -13.88 3.31
CA CYS A 118 3.91 -14.68 2.65
C CYS A 118 4.50 -16.03 2.21
N GLY A 119 3.87 -17.14 2.59
CA GLY A 119 4.31 -18.48 2.17
C GLY A 119 4.17 -18.75 0.66
N TYR A 120 3.37 -17.94 -0.06
CA TYR A 120 3.11 -18.10 -1.48
C TYR A 120 4.06 -17.28 -2.36
N CYS A 121 4.13 -15.97 -2.15
CA CYS A 121 4.93 -15.06 -2.99
C CYS A 121 6.18 -14.51 -2.29
N ASN A 122 6.45 -14.90 -1.05
CA ASN A 122 7.57 -14.47 -0.21
C ASN A 122 7.64 -12.95 0.09
N GLU A 123 6.54 -12.24 -0.15
CA GLU A 123 6.44 -10.80 0.12
C GLU A 123 6.35 -10.53 1.63
N LEU A 124 6.98 -9.45 2.08
CA LEU A 124 6.96 -9.04 3.48
C LEU A 124 5.64 -8.34 3.78
N ASN A 125 4.92 -8.84 4.79
CA ASN A 125 3.66 -8.27 5.26
C ASN A 125 3.77 -7.94 6.76
N PHE A 126 2.90 -7.05 7.22
CA PHE A 126 2.93 -6.54 8.58
C PHE A 126 1.55 -6.67 9.21
N TYR A 127 1.49 -7.00 10.49
CA TYR A 127 0.26 -7.08 11.26
C TYR A 127 0.46 -6.56 12.68
N SER A 128 -0.64 -6.23 13.35
CA SER A 128 -0.69 -5.81 14.75
C SER A 128 -1.77 -6.59 15.48
N GLU A 129 -1.91 -6.39 16.79
CA GLU A 129 -2.98 -7.02 17.57
C GLU A 129 -4.40 -6.63 17.14
N LYS A 130 -4.57 -5.53 16.38
CA LYS A 130 -5.85 -5.13 15.79
C LYS A 130 -6.26 -5.99 14.58
N ASN A 131 -5.34 -6.77 14.01
CA ASN A 131 -5.60 -7.54 12.81
C ASN A 131 -6.20 -8.91 13.17
N ASP A 132 -7.45 -9.15 12.78
CA ASP A 132 -8.07 -10.48 12.89
C ASP A 132 -7.60 -11.42 11.77
N VAL A 133 -7.41 -10.87 10.57
CA VAL A 133 -6.97 -11.59 9.37
C VAL A 133 -5.91 -10.75 8.66
N LEU A 134 -4.87 -11.40 8.14
CA LEU A 134 -3.85 -10.77 7.30
C LEU A 134 -3.97 -11.29 5.87
N ILE A 135 -4.06 -10.38 4.91
CA ILE A 135 -4.06 -10.71 3.48
C ILE A 135 -2.77 -10.16 2.89
N CYS A 136 -2.11 -10.95 2.04
CA CYS A 136 -0.90 -10.54 1.36
C CYS A 136 -1.16 -9.39 0.40
N GLU A 137 -0.44 -8.28 0.54
CA GLU A 137 -0.59 -7.07 -0.30
C GLU A 137 -0.31 -7.29 -1.80
N LYS A 138 0.33 -8.42 -2.17
CA LYS A 138 0.80 -8.69 -3.53
C LYS A 138 0.05 -9.81 -4.26
N CYS A 139 -0.32 -10.86 -3.54
CA CYS A 139 -0.92 -12.06 -4.14
C CYS A 139 -2.33 -12.35 -3.61
N ASP A 140 -2.87 -11.45 -2.78
CA ASP A 140 -4.20 -11.52 -2.18
C ASP A 140 -4.52 -12.84 -1.46
N HIS A 141 -3.50 -13.59 -1.07
CA HIS A 141 -3.65 -14.78 -0.25
C HIS A 141 -3.67 -14.44 1.22
N GLU A 142 -4.56 -15.09 1.96
CA GLU A 142 -4.60 -15.02 3.41
C GLU A 142 -3.34 -15.62 4.03
N ILE A 143 -2.73 -14.88 4.95
CA ILE A 143 -1.56 -15.28 5.72
C ILE A 143 -2.04 -15.62 7.13
N PRO A 144 -1.86 -16.87 7.60
CA PRO A 144 -2.24 -17.23 8.96
C PRO A 144 -1.36 -16.47 9.96
N ILE A 145 -2.00 -15.71 10.86
CA ILE A 145 -1.33 -14.98 11.95
C ILE A 145 -1.72 -15.59 13.31
N THR A 146 -0.78 -15.60 14.25
CA THR A 146 -1.05 -16.03 15.63
C THR A 146 -1.26 -14.79 16.47
N VAL A 147 -2.50 -14.56 16.89
CA VAL A 147 -2.85 -13.40 17.71
C VAL A 147 -2.76 -13.80 19.19
N GLY A 148 -1.57 -13.62 19.78
CA GLY A 148 -1.31 -13.75 21.22
C GLY A 148 -1.22 -15.18 21.77
N GLU A 149 -0.40 -15.34 22.82
CA GLU A 149 -0.16 -16.62 23.51
C GLU A 149 -1.48 -17.30 23.94
N GLY A 150 -1.71 -18.52 23.45
CA GLY A 150 -2.69 -19.45 24.00
C GLY A 150 -4.14 -19.32 23.52
N LYS A 151 -4.46 -18.45 22.54
CA LYS A 151 -5.80 -18.43 21.94
C LYS A 151 -5.78 -19.07 20.53
N PRO A 152 -6.67 -20.04 20.26
CA PRO A 152 -6.72 -20.69 18.96
C PRO A 152 -7.10 -19.66 17.88
N VAL A 153 -6.42 -19.76 16.74
CA VAL A 153 -6.69 -19.03 15.49
C VAL A 153 -8.21 -19.02 15.24
N ARG A 154 -8.88 -17.90 15.52
CA ARG A 154 -10.31 -17.77 15.24
C ARG A 154 -10.45 -17.49 13.75
N HIS A 155 -11.11 -18.43 13.08
CA HIS A 155 -11.32 -18.54 11.64
C HIS A 155 -10.11 -18.95 10.81
N VAL A 156 -9.79 -20.24 10.86
CA VAL A 156 -9.45 -20.96 9.64
C VAL A 156 -10.77 -21.52 9.11
N PRO A 157 -11.37 -20.99 8.03
CA PRO A 157 -12.39 -21.73 7.30
C PRO A 157 -11.75 -23.05 6.88
N ARG A 158 -12.26 -24.19 7.38
CA ARG A 158 -11.84 -25.55 7.01
C ARG A 158 -11.89 -25.84 5.49
N ALA A 159 -12.33 -24.87 4.68
CA ALA A 159 -12.35 -24.93 3.22
C ALA A 159 -10.97 -24.65 2.56
N TYR A 160 -9.98 -24.11 3.28
CA TYR A 160 -8.67 -23.76 2.70
C TYR A 160 -7.47 -24.22 3.52
N THR A 161 -7.61 -25.24 4.36
CA THR A 161 -6.47 -26.14 4.54
C THR A 161 -6.33 -26.90 3.22
N VAL A 162 -5.49 -26.38 2.31
CA VAL A 162 -4.73 -27.28 1.44
C VAL A 162 -3.90 -28.10 2.43
N THR A 163 -4.47 -29.19 2.91
CA THR A 163 -3.67 -30.33 3.33
C THR A 163 -2.81 -30.59 2.11
N ASP A 164 -1.52 -30.23 2.20
CA ASP A 164 -0.54 -30.74 1.25
C ASP A 164 -0.80 -32.24 1.22
N ASP A 165 -1.33 -32.72 0.11
CA ASP A 165 -1.52 -34.15 -0.07
C ASP A 165 -0.10 -34.71 -0.09
N GLU A 166 0.31 -35.41 0.99
CA GLU A 166 1.61 -36.07 1.07
C GLU A 166 1.74 -37.17 0.00
N ARG A 167 0.65 -37.50 -0.68
CA ARG A 167 0.67 -38.37 -1.84
C ARG A 167 1.56 -37.80 -2.92
N LEU A 168 2.38 -38.68 -3.47
CA LEU A 168 3.17 -38.40 -4.64
C LEU A 168 2.28 -38.54 -5.87
N TYR A 169 2.52 -37.70 -6.87
CA TYR A 169 1.79 -37.70 -8.13
C TYR A 169 2.71 -38.06 -9.28
N GLU A 170 2.13 -38.57 -10.34
CA GLU A 170 2.73 -38.62 -11.66
C GLU A 170 2.09 -37.58 -12.59
N LEU A 171 2.90 -37.02 -13.49
CA LEU A 171 2.48 -36.08 -14.52
C LEU A 171 2.56 -36.79 -15.87
N VAL A 172 1.42 -36.93 -16.55
CA VAL A 172 1.27 -37.60 -17.84
C VAL A 172 0.89 -36.57 -18.88
N LEU A 173 1.66 -36.49 -19.96
CA LEU A 173 1.32 -35.68 -21.13
C LEU A 173 0.32 -36.46 -21.99
N THR A 174 -0.91 -35.99 -22.10
CA THR A 174 -2.00 -36.66 -22.82
C THR A 174 -2.15 -36.15 -24.25
N GLY A 175 -1.69 -34.94 -24.55
CA GLY A 175 -1.74 -34.39 -25.90
C GLY A 175 -0.99 -33.07 -26.05
N HIS A 176 -0.90 -32.58 -27.28
CA HIS A 176 -0.32 -31.29 -27.61
C HIS A 176 -0.98 -30.65 -28.82
N GLY A 177 -1.05 -29.31 -28.84
CA GLY A 177 -1.51 -28.53 -29.97
C GLY A 177 -0.48 -28.45 -31.11
N GLN A 178 -0.97 -28.25 -32.33
CA GLN A 178 -0.13 -28.17 -33.54
C GLN A 178 0.53 -26.78 -33.72
N HIS A 179 0.02 -25.73 -33.08
CA HIS A 179 0.44 -24.36 -33.37
C HIS A 179 1.68 -23.92 -32.56
N LYS A 180 1.87 -24.46 -31.35
CA LYS A 180 2.98 -24.09 -30.46
C LYS A 180 3.99 -25.21 -30.18
N GLN A 181 4.11 -26.18 -31.09
CA GLN A 181 4.92 -27.37 -30.87
C GLN A 181 6.40 -27.06 -30.55
N GLU A 182 7.02 -26.06 -31.19
CA GLU A 182 8.43 -25.71 -30.94
C GLU A 182 8.64 -25.05 -29.55
N GLU A 183 7.70 -24.22 -29.09
CA GLU A 183 7.72 -23.61 -27.75
C GLU A 183 7.52 -24.68 -26.66
N LEU A 184 6.63 -25.64 -26.92
CA LEU A 184 6.41 -26.80 -26.06
C LEU A 184 7.67 -27.67 -25.96
N ILE A 185 8.35 -27.92 -27.10
CA ILE A 185 9.61 -28.67 -27.12
C ILE A 185 10.66 -27.97 -26.26
N GLN A 186 10.85 -26.65 -26.43
CA GLN A 186 11.81 -25.89 -25.63
C GLN A 186 11.48 -25.96 -24.13
N THR A 187 10.20 -25.86 -23.77
CA THR A 187 9.75 -25.96 -22.38
C THR A 187 10.02 -27.34 -21.78
N LEU A 188 9.71 -28.41 -22.52
CA LEU A 188 9.99 -29.79 -22.09
C LEU A 188 11.50 -30.09 -22.00
N GLN A 189 12.31 -29.53 -22.90
CA GLN A 189 13.77 -29.62 -22.82
C GLN A 189 14.30 -29.02 -21.52
N HIS A 190 13.83 -27.82 -21.15
CA HIS A 190 14.23 -27.17 -19.89
C HIS A 190 13.68 -27.89 -18.66
N MET A 191 12.47 -28.42 -18.73
CA MET A 191 11.80 -29.07 -17.60
C MET A 191 12.39 -30.45 -17.28
N LEU A 192 12.70 -31.25 -18.31
CA LEU A 192 13.15 -32.64 -18.17
C LEU A 192 14.66 -32.81 -18.38
N ALA A 193 15.37 -31.75 -18.75
CA ALA A 193 16.78 -31.77 -19.13
C ALA A 193 17.10 -32.78 -20.25
N LEU A 194 16.20 -32.90 -21.23
CA LEU A 194 16.31 -33.82 -22.38
C LEU A 194 16.75 -33.10 -23.66
N ASN A 195 17.30 -33.86 -24.60
CA ASN A 195 17.65 -33.36 -25.93
C ASN A 195 16.39 -33.22 -26.82
N ARG A 196 16.43 -32.33 -27.83
CA ARG A 196 15.32 -32.04 -28.75
C ARG A 196 14.72 -33.29 -29.38
N ASN A 197 15.57 -34.22 -29.80
CA ASN A 197 15.12 -35.44 -30.45
C ASN A 197 14.37 -36.36 -29.48
N GLN A 198 14.81 -36.43 -28.22
CA GLN A 198 14.14 -37.22 -27.17
C GLN A 198 12.76 -36.61 -26.85
N VAL A 199 12.66 -35.28 -26.79
CA VAL A 199 11.38 -34.60 -26.56
C VAL A 199 10.41 -34.80 -27.74
N LYS A 200 10.89 -34.75 -28.99
CA LYS A 200 10.06 -35.05 -30.17
C LYS A 200 9.51 -36.48 -30.12
N GLN A 201 10.35 -37.43 -29.74
CA GLN A 201 9.95 -38.82 -29.57
C GLN A 201 8.87 -38.97 -28.49
N LEU A 202 9.00 -38.26 -27.36
CA LEU A 202 7.97 -38.24 -26.30
C LEU A 202 6.63 -37.66 -26.77
N LEU A 203 6.64 -36.64 -27.63
CA LEU A 203 5.41 -36.06 -28.19
C LEU A 203 4.69 -37.03 -29.13
N GLU A 204 5.43 -37.87 -29.85
CA GLU A 204 4.89 -38.93 -30.71
C GLU A 204 4.31 -40.10 -29.91
N GLU A 205 4.86 -40.36 -28.71
CA GLU A 205 4.47 -41.45 -27.81
C GLU A 205 3.37 -41.05 -26.81
N THR A 206 2.60 -39.98 -27.08
CA THR A 206 1.49 -39.55 -26.20
C THR A 206 0.35 -40.59 -26.17
N PRO A 207 -0.19 -40.96 -24.99
CA PRO A 207 0.12 -40.42 -23.65
C PRO A 207 1.41 -40.99 -23.03
N VAL A 208 2.24 -40.11 -22.45
CA VAL A 208 3.54 -40.49 -21.84
C VAL A 208 3.76 -39.84 -20.47
N THR A 209 4.30 -40.60 -19.52
CA THR A 209 4.65 -40.09 -18.19
C THR A 209 5.92 -39.24 -18.25
N LEU A 210 5.83 -37.97 -17.85
CA LEU A 210 6.95 -37.03 -17.86
C LEU A 210 7.75 -37.10 -16.55
N LEU A 211 7.06 -37.11 -15.41
CA LEU A 211 7.66 -37.12 -14.08
C LEU A 211 6.81 -37.95 -13.12
N THR A 212 7.48 -38.67 -12.23
CA THR A 212 6.86 -39.42 -11.13
C THR A 212 7.45 -38.97 -9.80
N GLY A 213 6.71 -39.19 -8.71
CA GLY A 213 7.22 -38.88 -7.37
C GLY A 213 7.20 -37.39 -7.04
N ILE A 214 6.34 -36.60 -7.67
CA ILE A 214 6.27 -35.15 -7.46
C ILE A 214 5.13 -34.78 -6.52
N THR A 215 5.28 -33.68 -5.79
CA THR A 215 4.19 -33.15 -4.96
C THR A 215 3.06 -32.62 -5.84
N ARG A 216 1.83 -32.62 -5.33
CA ARG A 216 0.67 -32.08 -6.04
C ARG A 216 0.90 -30.66 -6.56
N LYS A 217 1.45 -29.77 -5.72
CA LYS A 217 1.79 -28.38 -6.09
C LYS A 217 2.74 -28.32 -7.28
N LYS A 218 3.75 -29.20 -7.32
CA LYS A 218 4.69 -29.28 -8.43
C LYS A 218 4.01 -29.82 -9.69
N ALA A 219 3.15 -30.83 -9.57
CA ALA A 219 2.38 -31.35 -10.70
C ALA A 219 1.45 -30.28 -11.31
N GLU A 220 0.70 -29.55 -10.48
CA GLU A 220 -0.21 -28.47 -10.91
C GLU A 220 0.57 -27.32 -11.57
N MET A 221 1.69 -26.89 -11.00
CA MET A 221 2.54 -25.85 -11.58
C MET A 221 3.07 -26.25 -12.97
N LEU A 222 3.55 -27.48 -13.11
CA LEU A 222 4.12 -27.98 -14.38
C LEU A 222 3.02 -28.20 -15.43
N ALA A 223 1.85 -28.72 -15.04
CA ALA A 223 0.70 -28.84 -15.92
C ALA A 223 0.24 -27.47 -16.45
N ALA A 224 0.19 -26.45 -15.59
CA ALA A 224 -0.13 -25.08 -16.01
C ALA A 224 0.91 -24.50 -16.99
N GLN A 225 2.21 -24.75 -16.76
CA GLN A 225 3.27 -24.33 -17.70
C GLN A 225 3.16 -25.01 -19.07
N LEU A 226 2.78 -26.29 -19.10
CA LEU A 226 2.54 -27.01 -20.35
C LEU A 226 1.31 -26.48 -21.08
N ALA A 227 0.23 -26.16 -20.35
CA ALA A 227 -1.01 -25.63 -20.92
C ALA A 227 -0.83 -24.28 -21.64
N VAL A 228 0.08 -23.42 -21.17
CA VAL A 228 0.42 -22.13 -21.83
C VAL A 228 0.95 -22.35 -23.26
N ASN A 229 1.63 -23.47 -23.47
CA ASN A 229 2.23 -23.87 -24.75
C ASN A 229 1.40 -24.95 -25.47
N GLU A 230 0.09 -24.98 -25.22
CA GLU A 230 -0.86 -25.94 -25.80
C GLU A 230 -0.55 -27.42 -25.49
N GLY A 231 0.21 -27.71 -24.43
CA GLY A 231 0.38 -29.06 -23.91
C GLY A 231 -0.75 -29.45 -22.96
N THR A 232 -1.43 -30.56 -23.21
CA THR A 232 -2.42 -31.13 -22.30
C THR A 232 -1.73 -32.16 -21.41
N ALA A 233 -1.71 -31.89 -20.10
CA ALA A 233 -1.14 -32.79 -19.11
C ALA A 233 -2.15 -33.08 -18.00
N GLU A 234 -2.24 -34.35 -17.62
CA GLU A 234 -3.04 -34.84 -16.50
C GLU A 234 -2.09 -35.31 -15.39
N PHE A 235 -2.54 -35.27 -14.15
CA PHE A 235 -1.77 -35.78 -13.02
C PHE A 235 -2.61 -36.71 -12.16
N HIS A 236 -2.03 -37.85 -11.81
CA HIS A 236 -2.69 -38.90 -11.04
C HIS A 236 -1.87 -39.20 -9.77
N PRO A 237 -2.53 -39.57 -8.66
CA PRO A 237 -1.83 -40.01 -7.46
C PRO A 237 -1.12 -41.35 -7.72
N LEU A 238 0.12 -41.47 -7.25
CA LEU A 238 0.88 -42.72 -7.29
C LEU A 238 0.35 -43.68 -6.21
N GLY A 239 -0.12 -44.86 -6.62
CA GLY A 239 -0.54 -45.93 -5.71
C GLY A 239 -2.04 -46.27 -5.70
N GLU A 240 -2.77 -45.95 -6.78
CA GLU A 240 -4.03 -46.66 -7.12
C GLU A 240 -3.76 -47.91 -7.96
#